data_AF-A0A967K2Z2-F1
#
_entry.id   AF-A0A967K2Z2-F1
#
_cell.length_a   1.000
_cell.length_b   1.000
_cell.length_c   1.000
_cell.angle_alpha   90.00
_cell.angle_beta   90.00
_cell.angle_gamma   90.00
#
_symmetry.space_group_name_H-M   'P 1'
#
loop_
_entity.id
_entity.type
_entity.pdbx_description
1 polymer ?
#
loop_
_entity_poly.entity_id
_entity_poly.type
_entity_poly.pdbx_seq_one_letter_code
_entity_poly.pdbx_strand_id
1 'polypeptide(L)'
;REMNYPQYHRQDIHQAVWKFCAELDWQDYYGLAYNSTGAYASVNHLHLQMYCRNQPLPIELPLWRHNHGDRDYPLNCYVYDDAETAWQTIDMMH
;
A
#
# COMPACT_ATOMS: atom_id res chain seq x y z
N ARG A 1 -17.22 -12.44 -17.71
CA ARG A 1 -16.07 -13.37 -17.64
C ARG A 1 -15.29 -12.95 -16.40
N GLU A 2 -15.41 -13.69 -15.30
CA GLU A 2 -14.59 -13.43 -14.12
C GLU A 2 -13.13 -13.63 -14.53
N MET A 3 -12.38 -12.54 -14.54
CA MET A 3 -10.95 -12.62 -14.74
C MET A 3 -10.39 -13.16 -13.41
N ASN A 4 -10.07 -14.45 -13.37
CA ASN A 4 -9.30 -15.06 -12.28
C ASN A 4 -7.89 -14.49 -12.33
N TYR A 5 -7.76 -13.23 -11.90
CA TYR A 5 -6.45 -12.63 -11.76
C TYR A 5 -5.80 -13.32 -10.56
N PRO A 6 -4.70 -14.09 -10.76
CA PRO A 6 -3.80 -14.39 -9.65
C PRO A 6 -3.41 -13.06 -9.00
N GLN A 7 -2.95 -13.07 -7.75
CA GLN A 7 -2.58 -11.86 -7.01
C GLN A 7 -1.43 -11.05 -7.63
N TYR A 8 -1.66 -10.48 -8.79
CA TYR A 8 -0.78 -9.61 -9.52
C TYR A 8 -1.41 -8.22 -9.46
N HIS A 9 -0.70 -7.30 -8.83
CA HIS A 9 -1.14 -5.91 -8.80
C HIS A 9 -1.00 -5.31 -10.20
N ARG A 10 -1.88 -4.38 -10.57
CA ARG A 10 -1.90 -3.76 -11.91
C ARG A 10 -2.00 -2.25 -11.76
N GLN A 11 -1.42 -1.52 -12.71
CA GLN A 11 -1.37 -0.06 -12.70
C GLN A 11 -2.76 0.58 -12.61
N ASP A 12 -3.72 0.05 -13.36
CA ASP A 12 -5.10 0.56 -13.36
C ASP A 12 -5.76 0.43 -11.98
N ILE A 13 -5.52 -0.69 -11.29
CA ILE A 13 -5.98 -0.89 -9.92
C ILE A 13 -5.25 0.04 -8.95
N HIS A 14 -3.93 0.17 -9.07
CA HIS A 14 -3.12 1.06 -8.23
C HIS A 14 -3.63 2.52 -8.33
N GLN A 15 -3.80 3.02 -9.55
CA GLN A 15 -4.29 4.36 -9.82
C GLN A 15 -5.71 4.57 -9.31
N ALA A 16 -6.60 3.59 -9.50
CA ALA A 16 -7.98 3.67 -9.01
C ALA A 16 -8.03 3.72 -7.47
N VAL A 17 -7.23 2.90 -6.80
CA VAL A 17 -7.13 2.87 -5.33
C VAL A 17 -6.55 4.16 -4.80
N TRP A 18 -5.49 4.68 -5.43
CA TRP A 18 -4.89 5.95 -5.04
C TRP A 18 -5.88 7.10 -5.13
N LYS A 19 -6.60 7.20 -6.26
CA LYS A 19 -7.63 8.21 -6.46
C LYS A 19 -8.75 8.07 -5.42
N PHE A 20 -9.20 6.85 -5.17
CA PHE A 20 -10.20 6.56 -4.13
C PHE A 20 -9.73 7.05 -2.75
N CYS A 21 -8.48 6.77 -2.36
CA CYS A 21 -7.91 7.27 -1.12
C CYS A 21 -7.83 8.80 -1.08
N ALA A 22 -7.48 9.46 -2.19
CA ALA A 22 -7.36 10.91 -2.24
C ALA A 22 -8.71 11.65 -2.13
N GLU A 23 -9.81 10.99 -2.51
CA GLU A 23 -11.17 11.57 -2.48
C GLU A 23 -11.91 11.33 -1.15
N LEU A 24 -11.37 10.50 -0.26
CA LEU A 24 -12.00 10.20 1.03
C LEU A 24 -11.72 11.29 2.07
N ASP A 25 -12.78 11.68 2.80
CA ASP A 25 -12.66 12.55 3.98
C ASP A 25 -12.26 11.70 5.20
N TRP A 26 -10.95 11.54 5.38
CA TRP A 26 -10.38 10.72 6.45
C TRP A 26 -10.45 11.44 7.79
N GLN A 27 -11.28 10.93 8.72
CA GLN A 27 -11.43 11.50 10.06
C GLN A 27 -10.55 10.81 11.13
N ASP A 28 -9.94 9.66 10.80
CA ASP A 28 -9.08 8.80 11.64
C ASP A 28 -7.85 8.31 10.84
N TYR A 29 -7.01 7.42 11.42
CA TYR A 29 -5.98 6.71 10.66
C TYR A 29 -6.60 5.57 9.86
N TYR A 30 -6.77 5.81 8.57
CA TYR A 30 -7.19 4.78 7.64
C TYR A 30 -6.09 4.47 6.65
N GLY A 31 -6.17 3.28 6.09
CA GLY A 31 -5.33 2.93 4.95
C GLY A 31 -5.95 1.79 4.16
N LEU A 32 -5.46 1.69 2.93
CA LEU A 32 -5.70 0.56 2.04
C LEU A 32 -4.38 -0.16 1.83
N ALA A 33 -4.41 -1.47 2.01
CA ALA A 33 -3.25 -2.32 1.90
C ALA A 33 -3.50 -3.46 0.91
N TYR A 34 -2.42 -3.91 0.30
CA TYR A 34 -2.36 -5.08 -0.57
C TYR A 34 -1.18 -5.93 -0.13
N ASN A 35 -1.40 -7.24 -0.02
CA ASN A 35 -0.33 -8.21 0.19
C ASN A 35 -0.13 -8.96 -1.11
N SER A 36 1.11 -9.03 -1.59
CA SER A 36 1.47 -9.86 -2.74
C SER A 36 1.57 -11.34 -2.36
N THR A 37 1.65 -12.20 -3.36
CA THR A 37 1.86 -13.65 -3.15
C THR A 37 3.10 -13.93 -2.29
N GLY A 38 4.20 -13.19 -2.51
CA GLY A 38 5.43 -13.30 -1.74
C GLY A 38 5.35 -12.75 -0.31
N ALA A 39 4.30 -11.98 -0.01
CA ALA A 39 4.01 -11.39 1.30
C ALA A 39 2.96 -12.20 2.08
N TYR A 40 2.90 -13.52 1.87
CA TYR A 40 2.03 -14.46 2.60
C TYR A 40 0.52 -14.18 2.47
N ALA A 41 0.07 -13.72 1.30
CA ALA A 41 -1.36 -13.56 1.10
C ALA A 41 -2.11 -14.90 1.18
N SER A 42 -3.19 -14.93 1.96
CA SER A 42 -3.96 -16.15 2.26
C SER A 42 -5.05 -16.48 1.22
N VAL A 43 -5.31 -15.57 0.27
CA VAL A 43 -6.38 -15.70 -0.73
C VAL A 43 -5.78 -15.50 -2.12
N ASN A 44 -6.02 -16.41 -3.05
CA ASN A 44 -5.40 -16.36 -4.39
C ASN A 44 -5.98 -15.26 -5.32
N HIS A 45 -7.12 -14.68 -4.94
CA HIS A 45 -7.76 -13.59 -5.67
C HIS A 45 -7.18 -12.24 -5.23
N LEU A 46 -6.94 -11.35 -6.19
CA LEU A 46 -6.57 -9.97 -5.90
C LEU A 46 -7.62 -9.33 -4.99
N HIS A 47 -7.18 -8.87 -3.82
CA HIS A 47 -8.01 -8.15 -2.87
C HIS A 47 -7.21 -7.06 -2.20
N LEU A 48 -7.93 -6.04 -1.75
CA LEU A 48 -7.40 -4.93 -0.97
C LEU A 48 -8.03 -5.00 0.41
N GLN A 49 -7.28 -4.56 1.42
CA GLN A 49 -7.69 -4.55 2.81
C GLN A 49 -7.76 -3.11 3.26
N MET A 50 -8.93 -2.67 3.73
CA MET A 50 -9.08 -1.36 4.34
C MET A 50 -9.04 -1.50 5.86
N TYR A 51 -8.39 -0.57 6.54
CA TYR A 51 -8.40 -0.48 7.99
C TYR A 51 -8.78 0.93 8.46
N CYS A 52 -9.31 0.98 9.68
CA CYS A 52 -9.56 2.19 10.45
C CYS A 52 -8.97 1.99 11.85
N ARG A 53 -8.21 2.97 12.34
CA ARG A 53 -7.49 2.89 13.61
C ARG A 53 -7.47 4.25 14.30
N ASN A 54 -7.43 4.21 15.63
CA ASN A 54 -7.25 5.41 16.45
C ASN A 54 -5.77 5.82 16.59
N GLN A 55 -4.84 4.95 16.14
CA GLN A 55 -3.39 5.15 16.21
C GLN A 55 -2.72 4.58 14.94
N PRO A 56 -1.64 5.20 14.47
CA PRO A 56 -0.90 4.74 13.29
C PRO A 56 -0.34 3.33 13.51
N LEU A 57 -0.07 2.64 12.41
CA LEU A 57 0.70 1.39 12.44
C LEU A 57 2.15 1.69 12.89
N PRO A 58 2.85 0.74 13.52
CA PRO A 58 4.23 0.94 13.91
C PRO A 58 5.14 1.40 12.77
N ILE A 59 4.91 0.92 11.53
CA ILE A 59 5.67 1.30 10.33
C ILE A 59 5.41 2.76 9.89
N GLU A 60 4.29 3.36 10.29
CA GLU A 60 3.87 4.72 9.93
C GLU A 60 4.38 5.77 10.94
N LEU A 61 5.10 5.36 11.99
CA LEU A 61 5.59 6.30 13.01
C LEU A 61 6.64 7.29 12.44
N PRO A 62 6.61 8.57 12.84
CA PRO A 62 7.50 9.62 12.31
C PRO A 62 8.97 9.47 12.73
N LEU A 63 9.27 8.55 13.65
CA LEU A 63 10.64 8.27 14.08
C LEU A 63 11.46 7.52 13.01
N TRP A 64 10.78 6.89 12.04
CA TRP A 64 11.44 6.12 10.99
C TRP A 64 11.95 7.01 9.86
N ARG A 65 13.08 6.64 9.27
CA ARG A 65 13.75 7.39 8.21
C ARG A 65 12.88 7.57 6.96
N HIS A 66 12.11 6.56 6.57
CA HIS A 66 11.16 6.66 5.45
C HIS A 66 9.99 7.61 5.74
N ASN A 67 9.79 8.01 7.00
CA ASN A 67 8.84 9.04 7.45
C ASN A 67 9.57 10.29 7.98
N HIS A 68 10.76 10.60 7.45
CA HIS A 68 11.59 11.76 7.81
C HIS A 68 12.21 11.76 9.22
N GLY A 69 12.18 10.63 9.93
CA GLY A 69 12.88 10.43 11.20
C GLY A 69 14.35 10.07 11.06
N ASP A 70 14.97 9.67 12.17
CA ASP A 70 16.42 9.35 12.24
C ASP A 70 16.71 7.84 12.34
N ARG A 71 15.70 7.00 12.57
CA ARG A 71 15.89 5.55 12.77
C ARG A 71 15.60 4.71 11.54
N ASP A 72 16.41 3.68 11.33
CA ASP A 72 16.17 2.68 10.31
C ASP A 72 15.07 1.71 10.71
N TYR A 73 14.14 1.45 9.78
CA TYR A 73 13.23 0.32 9.89
C TYR A 73 13.98 -0.98 9.51
N PRO A 74 13.66 -2.15 10.09
CA PRO A 74 14.37 -3.40 9.80
C PRO A 74 14.29 -3.88 8.34
N LEU A 75 13.36 -3.32 7.54
CA LEU A 75 13.16 -3.62 6.14
C LEU A 75 13.27 -2.34 5.31
N ASN A 76 13.59 -2.48 4.03
CA ASN A 76 13.55 -1.37 3.09
C ASN A 76 12.10 -0.90 2.92
N CYS A 77 11.86 0.37 3.24
CA CYS A 77 10.57 1.02 3.11
C CYS A 77 10.67 2.19 2.15
N TYR A 78 9.70 2.31 1.27
CA TYR A 78 9.60 3.39 0.29
C TYR A 78 8.27 4.11 0.48
N VAL A 79 8.32 5.44 0.49
CA VAL A 79 7.14 6.32 0.61
C VAL A 79 7.13 7.23 -0.59
N TYR A 80 5.94 7.38 -1.18
CA TYR A 80 5.70 8.16 -2.39
C TYR A 80 4.51 9.07 -2.15
N ASP A 81 4.54 10.26 -2.74
CA ASP A 81 3.47 11.26 -2.73
C ASP A 81 2.69 11.31 -4.06
N ASP A 82 3.10 10.51 -5.04
CA ASP A 82 2.42 10.37 -6.33
C ASP A 82 2.23 8.90 -6.74
N ALA A 83 1.09 8.62 -7.37
CA ALA A 83 0.68 7.27 -7.76
C ALA A 83 1.57 6.66 -8.87
N GLU A 84 2.17 7.48 -9.72
CA GLU A 84 2.87 7.00 -10.90
C GLU A 84 4.28 6.52 -10.54
N THR A 85 5.03 7.29 -9.75
CA THR A 85 6.33 6.91 -9.21
C THR A 85 6.22 5.71 -8.27
N ALA A 86 5.15 5.68 -7.45
CA ALA A 86 4.84 4.52 -6.62
C ALA A 86 4.64 3.25 -7.48
N TRP A 87 3.83 3.35 -8.53
CA TRP A 87 3.59 2.24 -9.45
C TRP A 87 4.87 1.78 -10.17
N GLN A 88 5.67 2.70 -10.70
CA GLN A 88 6.93 2.37 -11.38
C GLN A 88 7.87 1.56 -10.48
N THR A 89 7.92 1.90 -9.20
CA THR A 89 8.69 1.14 -8.22
C THR A 89 8.11 -0.26 -7.99
N ILE A 90 6.79 -0.36 -7.81
CA ILE A 90 6.11 -1.65 -7.62
C ILE A 90 6.33 -2.57 -8.83
N ASP A 91 6.21 -2.04 -10.04
CA ASP A 91 6.37 -2.80 -11.29
C ASP A 91 7.80 -3.34 -11.46
N MET A 92 8.81 -2.61 -10.95
CA MET A 92 10.19 -3.10 -10.90
C MET A 92 10.42 -4.22 -9.86
N MET A 93 9.52 -4.40 -8.90
CA MET A 93 9.63 -5.40 -7.83
C MET A 93 8.83 -6.68 -8.11
N HIS A 94 8.06 -6.72 -9.19
CA HIS A 94 7.43 -7.93 -9.72
C HIS A 94 8.46 -8.83 -10.43
#